data_AF-A0A9D6TAS7-F1
#
_entry.id   AF-A0A9D6TAS7-F1
#
_cell.length_a   1.000
_cell.length_b   1.000
_cell.length_c   1.000
_cell.angle_alpha   90.00
_cell.angle_beta   90.00
_cell.angle_gamma   90.00
#
_symmetry.space_group_name_H-M   'P 1'
#
loop_
_entity.id
_entity.type
_entity.pdbx_description
1 polymer ?
#
loop_
_entity_poly.entity_id
_entity_poly.type
_entity_poly.pdbx_seq_one_letter_code
_entity_poly.pdbx_strand_id
1 'polypeptide(L)'
;MFPLTIERALAEHARSPSRLAQVSRVYVLPFDVPAARPAEAPDTPAALVRWLFGKAEVVNGFDTHEICWDKPGLVERWLNRGVALPDSLLSTSIEEATAFVREHEWVLLKHPRSCGGHGHYLVSRAADGLVAEARRQRYELELVPAGARPQIRGRLLRYPAPFFLQRLVADVNARGVLKPAQLLRAYIVDGQLAFWTERYRPHHRSASDWVVATGLGAKCRFVFSVGEEVQKLALRAAEVVDLRVGVVDLIRSSTEGAYALAAYTDGHHMIIDREFKQLPEFRDMFDFDRMIAELLVAEPAPVEARATTFVKKRENDGPRRGRPPQRRAYDR
;
A
#
# COMPACT_ATOMS: atom_id res chain seq x y z
N MET A 1 16.02 -2.73 -19.90
CA MET A 1 15.94 -3.24 -18.52
C MET A 1 15.87 -4.76 -18.58
N PHE A 2 16.64 -5.49 -17.76
CA PHE A 2 16.55 -6.95 -17.68
C PHE A 2 16.19 -7.36 -16.25
N PRO A 3 15.04 -8.01 -16.01
CA PRO A 3 14.75 -8.55 -14.69
C PRO A 3 15.79 -9.61 -14.34
N LEU A 4 16.31 -9.55 -13.11
CA LEU A 4 17.37 -10.41 -12.64
C LEU A 4 16.97 -10.95 -11.27
N THR A 5 16.99 -12.28 -11.10
CA THR A 5 16.83 -12.88 -9.78
C THR A 5 18.12 -12.72 -8.99
N ILE A 6 18.04 -12.79 -7.67
CA ILE A 6 19.21 -12.63 -6.81
C ILE A 6 20.23 -13.75 -7.01
N GLU A 7 19.78 -14.99 -7.27
CA GLU A 7 20.64 -16.15 -7.56
C GLU A 7 21.39 -15.95 -8.87
N ARG A 8 20.71 -15.40 -9.89
CA ARG A 8 21.36 -15.10 -11.16
C ARG A 8 22.36 -13.95 -11.02
N ALA A 9 22.06 -12.96 -10.17
CA ALA A 9 23.00 -11.89 -9.85
C ALA A 9 24.25 -12.43 -9.13
N LEU A 10 24.08 -13.32 -8.15
CA LEU A 10 25.19 -14.04 -7.48
C LEU A 10 26.05 -14.82 -8.49
N ALA A 11 25.42 -15.59 -9.37
CA ALA A 11 26.12 -16.37 -10.40
C ALA A 11 26.84 -15.48 -11.44
N GLU A 12 26.30 -14.31 -11.76
CA GLU A 12 26.96 -13.33 -12.62
C GLU A 12 28.13 -12.66 -11.90
N HIS A 13 27.97 -12.27 -10.63
CA HIS A 13 29.04 -11.68 -9.83
C HIS A 13 30.24 -12.62 -9.71
N ALA A 14 30.00 -13.91 -9.46
CA ALA A 14 31.08 -14.91 -9.40
C ALA A 14 31.84 -15.07 -10.72
N ARG A 15 31.17 -14.88 -11.87
CA ARG A 15 31.79 -15.00 -13.20
C ARG A 15 32.46 -13.70 -13.66
N SER A 16 31.85 -12.56 -13.36
CA SER A 16 32.30 -11.24 -13.81
C SER A 16 31.79 -10.12 -12.88
N PRO A 17 32.50 -9.83 -11.78
CA PRO A 17 32.11 -8.79 -10.82
C PRO A 17 31.99 -7.41 -11.47
N SER A 18 32.86 -7.12 -12.45
CA SER A 18 32.93 -5.81 -13.12
C SER A 18 31.66 -5.46 -13.90
N ARG A 19 30.93 -6.46 -14.41
CA ARG A 19 29.70 -6.22 -15.18
C ARG A 19 28.59 -5.64 -14.32
N LEU A 20 28.39 -6.18 -13.12
CA LEU A 20 27.37 -5.66 -12.19
C LEU A 20 27.79 -4.34 -11.57
N ALA A 21 29.10 -4.11 -11.39
CA ALA A 21 29.65 -2.84 -10.90
C ALA A 21 29.43 -1.65 -11.86
N GLN A 22 29.11 -1.90 -13.13
CA GLN A 22 28.75 -0.86 -14.11
C GLN A 22 27.29 -0.42 -14.03
N VAL A 23 26.45 -1.15 -13.27
CA VAL A 23 25.04 -0.78 -13.10
C VAL A 23 24.95 0.48 -12.24
N SER A 24 24.28 1.51 -12.77
CA SER A 24 24.12 2.81 -12.11
C SER A 24 22.87 2.90 -11.24
N ARG A 25 21.83 2.11 -11.53
CA ARG A 25 20.56 2.12 -10.79
C ARG A 25 19.91 0.74 -10.78
N VAL A 26 19.31 0.36 -9.66
CA VAL A 26 18.56 -0.88 -9.49
C VAL A 26 17.20 -0.61 -8.84
N TYR A 27 16.16 -1.22 -9.40
CA TYR A 27 14.87 -1.36 -8.72
C TYR A 27 14.81 -2.76 -8.12
N VAL A 28 14.67 -2.82 -6.80
CA VAL A 28 14.71 -4.07 -6.03
C VAL A 28 13.32 -4.32 -5.47
N LEU A 29 12.80 -5.53 -5.68
CA LEU A 29 11.61 -6.01 -4.96
C LEU A 29 12.06 -6.69 -3.66
N PRO A 30 11.23 -6.71 -2.59
CA PRO A 30 11.55 -7.43 -1.37
C PRO A 30 11.92 -8.90 -1.65
N PHE A 31 13.01 -9.38 -1.04
CA PHE A 31 13.51 -10.74 -1.21
C PHE A 31 14.25 -11.22 0.04
N ASP A 32 14.31 -12.54 0.23
CA ASP A 32 15.14 -13.18 1.24
C ASP A 32 16.51 -13.54 0.65
N VAL A 33 17.57 -13.37 1.46
CA VAL A 33 18.92 -13.76 1.02
C VAL A 33 18.98 -15.28 0.82
N PRO A 34 19.41 -15.77 -0.36
CA PRO A 34 19.48 -17.20 -0.62
C PRO A 34 20.39 -17.92 0.39
N ALA A 35 19.94 -19.08 0.87
CA ALA A 35 20.74 -19.92 1.76
C ALA A 35 22.00 -20.45 1.06
N ALA A 36 21.88 -20.84 -0.21
CA ALA A 36 23.00 -21.25 -1.04
C ALA A 36 23.66 -20.03 -1.69
N ARG A 37 24.73 -19.51 -1.06
CA ARG A 37 25.53 -18.38 -1.56
C ARG A 37 27.01 -18.56 -1.20
N PRO A 38 27.94 -17.85 -1.87
CA PRO A 38 29.34 -17.82 -1.48
C PRO A 38 29.51 -17.39 -0.01
N ALA A 39 30.55 -17.89 0.66
CA ALA A 39 30.74 -17.67 2.10
C ALA A 39 30.99 -16.19 2.46
N GLU A 40 31.55 -15.44 1.52
CA GLU A 40 31.80 -14.01 1.60
C GLU A 40 30.57 -13.14 1.33
N ALA A 41 29.48 -13.72 0.80
CA ALA A 41 28.30 -12.95 0.44
C ALA A 41 27.52 -12.53 1.71
N PRO A 42 27.16 -11.24 1.84
CA PRO A 42 26.43 -10.74 3.01
C PRO A 42 25.10 -11.47 3.26
N ASP A 43 24.65 -11.46 4.51
CA ASP A 43 23.47 -12.16 5.01
C ASP A 43 22.20 -11.31 5.08
N THR A 44 22.29 -10.01 4.79
CA THR A 44 21.14 -9.11 4.70
C THR A 44 20.87 -8.67 3.26
N PRO A 45 19.60 -8.46 2.86
CA PRO A 45 19.27 -8.00 1.50
C PRO A 45 19.97 -6.71 1.10
N ALA A 46 20.06 -5.75 2.02
CA ALA A 46 20.70 -4.45 1.78
C ALA A 46 22.19 -4.57 1.53
N ALA A 47 22.90 -5.31 2.39
CA ALA A 47 24.34 -5.52 2.24
C ALA A 47 24.63 -6.35 0.97
N LEU A 48 23.80 -7.34 0.66
CA LEU A 48 23.97 -8.16 -0.53
C LEU A 48 23.80 -7.35 -1.82
N VAL A 49 22.77 -6.50 -1.92
CA VAL A 49 22.61 -5.62 -3.09
C VAL A 49 23.77 -4.64 -3.22
N ARG A 50 24.24 -4.07 -2.10
CA ARG A 50 25.42 -3.19 -2.13
C ARG A 50 26.70 -3.95 -2.54
N TRP A 51 26.84 -5.21 -2.15
CA TRP A 51 27.99 -6.04 -2.58
C TRP A 51 27.92 -6.37 -4.07
N LEU A 52 26.74 -6.75 -4.59
CA LEU A 52 26.53 -7.07 -5.99
C LEU A 52 26.64 -5.84 -6.91
N PHE A 53 26.09 -4.70 -6.48
CA PHE A 53 25.90 -3.49 -7.27
C PHE A 53 26.48 -2.26 -6.56
N GLY A 54 27.78 -2.31 -6.21
CA GLY A 54 28.41 -1.36 -5.28
C GLY A 54 28.32 0.14 -5.59
N LYS A 55 27.98 0.52 -6.84
CA LYS A 55 27.80 1.92 -7.25
C LYS A 55 26.35 2.25 -7.60
N ALA A 56 25.45 1.27 -7.60
CA ALA A 56 24.09 1.48 -8.07
C ALA A 56 23.26 2.24 -7.02
N GLU A 57 22.51 3.23 -7.50
CA GLU A 57 21.41 3.82 -6.76
C GLU A 57 20.28 2.80 -6.62
N VAL A 58 19.83 2.52 -5.40
CA VAL A 58 18.65 1.69 -5.17
C VAL A 58 17.41 2.58 -5.19
N VAL A 59 16.48 2.33 -6.13
CA VAL A 59 15.33 3.23 -6.37
C VAL A 59 14.46 3.39 -5.13
N ASN A 60 14.06 2.30 -4.50
CA ASN A 60 13.46 2.35 -3.18
C ASN A 60 14.53 1.92 -2.18
N GLY A 61 14.80 2.75 -1.18
CA GLY A 61 15.68 2.36 -0.09
C GLY A 61 15.16 1.12 0.64
N PHE A 62 16.06 0.33 1.24
CA PHE A 62 15.65 -0.80 2.08
C PHE A 62 14.85 -0.34 3.31
N ASP A 63 15.13 0.85 3.82
CA ASP A 63 14.33 1.47 4.89
C ASP A 63 12.90 1.79 4.43
N THR A 64 12.71 2.14 3.16
CA THR A 64 11.38 2.31 2.54
C THR A 64 10.65 0.98 2.47
N HIS A 65 11.33 -0.11 2.15
CA HIS A 65 10.72 -1.44 2.16
C HIS A 65 10.29 -1.85 3.57
N GLU A 66 11.17 -1.66 4.55
CA GLU A 66 10.90 -2.03 5.93
C GLU A 66 9.73 -1.22 6.51
N ILE A 67 9.72 0.11 6.32
CA ILE A 67 8.61 0.93 6.83
C ILE A 67 7.28 0.63 6.11
N CYS A 68 7.29 0.32 4.81
CA CYS A 68 6.06 -0.08 4.11
C CYS A 68 5.49 -1.42 4.63
N TRP A 69 6.34 -2.27 5.17
CA TRP A 69 5.95 -3.56 5.74
C TRP A 69 5.51 -3.45 7.21
N ASP A 70 6.07 -2.49 7.95
CA ASP A 70 5.72 -2.17 9.34
C ASP A 70 4.54 -1.19 9.44
N LYS A 71 3.30 -1.70 9.52
CA LYS A 71 2.11 -0.82 9.50
C LYS A 71 2.05 0.19 10.65
N PRO A 72 2.36 -0.17 11.91
CA PRO A 72 2.37 0.82 12.98
C PRO A 72 3.42 1.90 12.77
N GLY A 73 4.66 1.54 12.41
CA GLY A 73 5.71 2.51 12.10
C GLY A 73 5.33 3.42 10.92
N LEU A 74 4.68 2.87 9.90
CA LEU A 74 4.15 3.63 8.77
C LEU A 74 3.10 4.67 9.22
N VAL A 75 2.12 4.24 10.01
CA VAL A 75 1.06 5.10 10.56
C VAL A 75 1.64 6.21 11.41
N GLU A 76 2.57 5.89 12.31
CA GLU A 76 3.26 6.86 13.15
C GLU A 76 4.02 7.89 12.29
N ARG A 77 4.80 7.42 11.31
CA ARG A 77 5.56 8.31 10.42
C ARG A 77 4.65 9.24 9.61
N TRP A 78 3.54 8.73 9.11
CA TRP A 78 2.53 9.50 8.39
C TRP A 78 1.85 10.54 9.28
N LEU A 79 1.41 10.15 10.48
CA LEU A 79 0.78 11.05 11.44
C LEU A 79 1.72 12.20 11.82
N ASN A 80 2.98 11.89 12.15
CA ASN A 80 4.01 12.87 12.50
C ASN A 80 4.35 13.86 11.37
N ARG A 81 3.92 13.58 10.14
CA ARG A 81 4.16 14.42 8.95
C ARG A 81 2.89 15.00 8.34
N GLY A 82 1.76 14.91 9.05
CA GLY A 82 0.48 15.51 8.68
C GLY A 82 -0.24 14.79 7.54
N VAL A 83 0.02 13.49 7.34
CA VAL A 83 -0.76 12.66 6.41
C VAL A 83 -2.06 12.26 7.12
N ALA A 84 -3.21 12.48 6.46
CA ALA A 84 -4.51 12.09 7.02
C ALA A 84 -4.66 10.57 7.07
N LEU A 85 -5.00 10.05 8.25
CA LEU A 85 -5.20 8.62 8.53
C LEU A 85 -6.52 8.42 9.28
N PRO A 86 -7.16 7.24 9.20
CA PRO A 86 -8.24 6.92 10.10
C PRO A 86 -7.70 6.77 11.52
N ASP A 87 -8.53 7.08 12.52
CA ASP A 87 -8.17 6.91 13.93
C ASP A 87 -7.64 5.51 14.16
N SER A 88 -6.48 5.42 14.81
CA SER A 88 -5.73 4.17 14.94
C SER A 88 -5.15 4.07 16.35
N LEU A 89 -5.14 2.85 16.89
CA LEU A 89 -4.59 2.53 18.19
C LEU A 89 -3.58 1.39 18.05
N LEU A 90 -2.37 1.57 18.59
CA LEU A 90 -1.44 0.49 18.90
C LEU A 90 -1.30 0.42 20.41
N SER A 91 -1.76 -0.67 21.03
CA SER A 91 -1.70 -0.82 22.48
C SER A 91 -1.44 -2.25 22.92
N THR A 92 -0.90 -2.41 24.13
CA THR A 92 -0.82 -3.70 24.85
C THR A 92 -1.89 -3.84 25.92
N SER A 93 -2.66 -2.79 26.23
CA SER A 93 -3.76 -2.82 27.19
C SER A 93 -5.03 -3.35 26.53
N ILE A 94 -5.63 -4.35 27.16
CA ILE A 94 -6.92 -4.92 26.75
C ILE A 94 -8.05 -3.92 26.99
N GLU A 95 -7.97 -3.18 28.10
CA GLU A 95 -8.94 -2.15 28.48
C GLU A 95 -8.98 -1.02 27.45
N GLU A 96 -7.80 -0.51 27.05
CA GLU A 96 -7.68 0.55 26.04
C GLU A 96 -8.19 0.07 24.67
N ALA A 97 -7.79 -1.13 24.24
CA ALA A 97 -8.28 -1.73 23.01
C ALA A 97 -9.81 -1.90 23.01
N THR A 98 -10.39 -2.34 24.13
CA THR A 98 -11.84 -2.49 24.29
C THR A 98 -12.55 -1.13 24.29
N ALA A 99 -11.96 -0.10 24.93
CA ALA A 99 -12.49 1.25 24.92
C ALA A 99 -12.53 1.82 23.50
N PHE A 100 -11.49 1.60 22.71
CA PHE A 100 -11.41 2.03 21.31
C PHE A 100 -12.50 1.37 20.43
N VAL A 101 -12.76 0.07 20.61
CA VAL A 101 -13.88 -0.61 19.91
C VAL A 101 -15.22 0.00 20.29
N ARG A 102 -15.41 0.35 21.57
CA ARG A 102 -16.65 0.95 22.08
C ARG A 102 -16.88 2.35 21.50
N GLU A 103 -15.83 3.14 21.33
CA GLU A 103 -15.90 4.50 20.78
C GLU A 103 -16.31 4.51 19.30
N HIS A 104 -15.75 3.59 18.50
CA HIS A 104 -15.88 3.63 17.05
C HIS A 104 -16.90 2.67 16.44
N GLU A 105 -17.58 1.84 17.27
CA GLU A 105 -18.55 0.80 16.90
C GLU A 105 -17.96 -0.37 16.08
N TRP A 106 -17.26 -0.04 14.98
CA TRP A 106 -16.62 -0.95 14.05
C TRP A 106 -15.16 -0.57 13.84
N VAL A 107 -14.26 -1.52 14.13
CA VAL A 107 -12.81 -1.31 13.99
C VAL A 107 -12.17 -2.49 13.26
N LEU A 108 -11.10 -2.23 12.52
CA LEU A 108 -10.26 -3.25 11.93
C LEU A 108 -9.12 -3.59 12.88
N LEU A 109 -9.10 -4.83 13.36
CA LEU A 109 -7.94 -5.43 14.01
C LEU A 109 -7.00 -5.97 12.94
N LYS A 110 -5.78 -5.43 12.88
CA LYS A 110 -4.79 -5.75 11.85
C LYS A 110 -3.58 -6.41 12.46
N HIS A 111 -2.98 -7.33 11.71
CA HIS A 111 -1.64 -7.81 12.04
C HIS A 111 -0.61 -6.71 11.73
N PRO A 112 0.33 -6.38 12.64
CA PRO A 112 1.29 -5.30 12.44
C PRO A 112 2.10 -5.44 11.14
N ARG A 113 2.59 -6.66 10.86
CA ARG A 113 3.39 -7.00 9.67
C ARG A 113 2.68 -8.07 8.84
N SER A 114 1.96 -7.68 7.80
CA SER A 114 1.19 -8.58 6.93
C SER A 114 0.77 -7.87 5.63
N CYS A 115 0.48 -8.63 4.57
CA CYS A 115 -0.12 -8.10 3.33
C CYS A 115 -1.36 -8.92 2.94
N GLY A 116 -2.13 -8.42 1.98
CA GLY A 116 -3.24 -9.15 1.35
C GLY A 116 -4.49 -9.32 2.22
N GLY A 117 -4.60 -8.61 3.34
CA GLY A 117 -5.73 -8.70 4.27
C GLY A 117 -5.72 -9.97 5.14
N HIS A 118 -4.65 -10.75 5.11
CA HIS A 118 -4.48 -11.90 6.00
C HIS A 118 -4.29 -11.44 7.45
N GLY A 119 -5.02 -12.08 8.37
CA GLY A 119 -5.00 -11.74 9.79
C GLY A 119 -5.70 -10.42 10.13
N HIS A 120 -6.50 -9.87 9.21
CA HIS A 120 -7.37 -8.74 9.49
C HIS A 120 -8.76 -9.22 9.90
N TYR A 121 -9.29 -8.64 10.97
CA TYR A 121 -10.62 -8.94 11.49
C TYR A 121 -11.39 -7.64 11.63
N LEU A 122 -12.65 -7.67 11.23
CA LEU A 122 -13.57 -6.61 11.60
C LEU A 122 -14.09 -6.90 13.02
N VAL A 123 -13.90 -5.97 13.93
CA VAL A 123 -14.23 -6.12 15.34
C VAL A 123 -15.34 -5.14 15.71
N SER A 124 -16.32 -5.64 16.45
CA SER A 124 -17.41 -4.83 16.99
C SER A 124 -17.90 -5.37 18.33
N ARG A 125 -18.76 -4.59 19.00
CA ARG A 125 -19.36 -4.97 20.27
C ARG A 125 -20.55 -5.92 20.07
N ALA A 126 -20.66 -6.93 20.92
CA ALA A 126 -21.84 -7.76 21.13
C ALA A 126 -22.37 -7.61 22.57
N ALA A 127 -23.50 -8.24 22.89
CA ALA A 127 -24.11 -8.15 24.22
C ALA A 127 -23.15 -8.61 25.34
N ASP A 128 -22.43 -9.71 25.10
CA ASP A 128 -21.60 -10.39 26.10
C ASP A 128 -20.08 -10.23 25.88
N GLY A 129 -19.66 -9.27 25.03
CA GLY A 129 -18.24 -9.04 24.77
C GLY A 129 -17.91 -8.50 23.38
N LEU A 130 -16.71 -8.81 22.90
CA LEU A 130 -16.26 -8.44 21.55
C LEU A 130 -16.50 -9.58 20.57
N VAL A 131 -16.79 -9.23 19.33
CA VAL A 131 -16.87 -10.18 18.21
C VAL A 131 -15.90 -9.77 17.12
N ALA A 132 -15.30 -10.77 16.48
CA ALA A 132 -14.46 -10.60 15.32
C ALA A 132 -15.10 -11.30 14.11
N GLU A 133 -15.06 -10.67 12.95
CA GLU A 133 -15.55 -11.24 11.71
C GLU A 133 -14.45 -11.21 10.64
N ALA A 134 -14.20 -12.37 10.03
CA ALA A 134 -13.31 -12.49 8.88
C ALA A 134 -13.78 -13.62 7.98
N ARG A 135 -13.74 -13.39 6.66
CA ARG A 135 -14.07 -14.42 5.65
C ARG A 135 -15.45 -15.06 5.89
N ARG A 136 -16.45 -14.24 6.26
CA ARG A 136 -17.83 -14.68 6.57
C ARG A 136 -17.94 -15.62 7.75
N GLN A 137 -16.91 -15.71 8.59
CA GLN A 137 -16.95 -16.40 9.86
C GLN A 137 -16.91 -15.37 10.98
N ARG A 138 -17.77 -15.59 11.98
CA ARG A 138 -17.87 -14.77 13.17
C ARG A 138 -17.32 -15.55 14.36
N TYR A 139 -16.52 -14.87 15.16
CA TYR A 139 -15.86 -15.39 16.34
C TYR A 139 -16.20 -14.53 17.54
N GLU A 140 -16.31 -15.15 18.71
CA GLU A 140 -16.12 -14.46 19.99
C GLU A 140 -14.64 -14.07 20.06
N LEU A 141 -14.37 -12.80 20.35
CA LEU A 141 -13.01 -12.27 20.41
C LEU A 141 -12.56 -12.14 21.86
N GLU A 142 -11.51 -12.87 22.22
CA GLU A 142 -10.79 -12.72 23.48
C GLU A 142 -9.44 -12.06 23.20
N LEU A 143 -9.28 -10.82 23.66
CA LEU A 143 -7.98 -10.16 23.68
C LEU A 143 -7.17 -10.71 24.85
N VAL A 144 -5.92 -11.10 24.61
CA VAL A 144 -5.05 -11.70 25.65
C VAL A 144 -3.71 -10.95 25.73
N PRO A 145 -3.01 -11.02 26.88
CA PRO A 145 -1.68 -10.42 27.01
C PRO A 145 -0.67 -10.96 26.00
N ALA A 146 0.44 -10.24 25.85
CA ALA A 146 1.55 -10.64 24.98
C ALA A 146 2.15 -11.99 25.38
N GLY A 147 2.82 -12.66 24.43
CA GLY A 147 3.49 -13.96 24.63
C GLY A 147 2.64 -15.18 24.24
N ALA A 148 1.32 -15.01 24.07
CA ALA A 148 0.49 -16.02 23.42
C ALA A 148 0.60 -15.93 21.88
N ARG A 149 0.23 -17.01 21.18
CA ARG A 149 0.04 -17.00 19.72
C ARG A 149 -1.44 -16.78 19.40
N PRO A 150 -1.79 -16.11 18.29
CA PRO A 150 -3.16 -16.08 17.80
C PRO A 150 -3.69 -17.50 17.62
N GLN A 151 -4.88 -17.79 18.15
CA GLN A 151 -5.48 -19.13 18.09
C GLN A 151 -6.98 -19.04 17.82
N ILE A 152 -7.47 -19.95 16.98
CA ILE A 152 -8.90 -20.17 16.77
C ILE A 152 -9.24 -21.54 17.36
N ARG A 153 -10.20 -21.58 18.29
CA ARG A 153 -10.73 -22.81 18.89
C ARG A 153 -12.25 -22.81 18.79
N GLY A 154 -12.79 -23.55 17.82
CA GLY A 154 -14.21 -23.49 17.51
C GLY A 154 -14.61 -22.08 17.07
N ARG A 155 -15.48 -21.41 17.84
CA ARG A 155 -15.93 -20.03 17.61
C ARG A 155 -15.15 -18.98 18.38
N LEU A 156 -14.15 -19.36 19.18
CA LEU A 156 -13.33 -18.42 19.94
C LEU A 156 -12.08 -18.06 19.15
N LEU A 157 -11.84 -16.76 18.96
CA LEU A 157 -10.60 -16.17 18.48
C LEU A 157 -9.86 -15.53 19.66
N ARG A 158 -8.71 -16.11 20.03
CA ARG A 158 -7.79 -15.51 21.01
C ARG A 158 -6.72 -14.72 20.26
N TYR A 159 -6.65 -13.41 20.51
CA TYR A 159 -5.72 -12.51 19.85
C TYR A 159 -4.77 -11.86 20.87
N PRO A 160 -3.45 -12.07 20.78
CA PRO A 160 -2.49 -11.52 21.73
C PRO A 160 -2.11 -10.06 21.42
N ALA A 161 -1.73 -9.32 22.46
CA ALA A 161 -1.07 -8.03 22.32
C ALA A 161 0.27 -8.15 21.55
N PRO A 162 0.71 -7.10 20.83
CA PRO A 162 0.07 -5.79 20.71
C PRO A 162 -1.14 -5.78 19.77
N PHE A 163 -2.15 -4.98 20.12
CA PHE A 163 -3.37 -4.77 19.36
C PHE A 163 -3.19 -3.57 18.44
N PHE A 164 -3.23 -3.79 17.13
CA PHE A 164 -3.29 -2.71 16.15
C PHE A 164 -4.71 -2.58 15.61
N LEU A 165 -5.46 -1.61 16.16
CA LEU A 165 -6.83 -1.30 15.79
C LEU A 165 -6.87 -0.04 14.93
N GLN A 166 -7.79 -0.01 13.98
CA GLN A 166 -8.07 1.18 13.17
C GLN A 166 -9.57 1.33 12.98
N ARG A 167 -10.10 2.54 13.15
CA ARG A 167 -11.51 2.83 12.86
C ARG A 167 -11.88 2.41 11.44
N LEU A 168 -13.02 1.76 11.27
CA LEU A 168 -13.53 1.44 9.95
C LEU A 168 -14.05 2.71 9.27
N VAL A 169 -13.46 3.09 8.14
CA VAL A 169 -13.99 4.16 7.30
C VAL A 169 -15.07 3.56 6.38
N ALA A 170 -16.29 4.07 6.50
CA ALA A 170 -17.45 3.63 5.75
C ALA A 170 -18.29 4.83 5.31
N ASP A 171 -19.12 4.64 4.30
CA ASP A 171 -20.15 5.59 3.91
C ASP A 171 -21.46 5.29 4.63
N VAL A 172 -22.34 6.28 4.74
CA VAL A 172 -23.70 6.11 5.25
C VAL A 172 -24.67 6.56 4.16
N ASN A 173 -25.64 5.71 3.82
CA ASN A 173 -26.65 6.08 2.84
C ASN A 173 -27.74 6.98 3.46
N ALA A 174 -28.66 7.51 2.64
CA ALA A 174 -29.74 8.38 3.11
C ALA A 174 -30.69 7.75 4.15
N ARG A 175 -30.64 6.43 4.34
CA ARG A 175 -31.43 5.68 5.35
C ARG A 175 -30.61 5.34 6.60
N GLY A 176 -29.41 5.89 6.75
CA GLY A 176 -28.54 5.58 7.89
C GLY A 176 -27.83 4.22 7.81
N VAL A 177 -27.92 3.51 6.67
CA VAL A 177 -27.28 2.20 6.52
C VAL A 177 -25.86 2.36 6.01
N LEU A 178 -24.91 1.76 6.73
CA LEU A 178 -23.50 1.74 6.37
C LEU A 178 -23.27 1.06 5.00
N LYS A 179 -22.30 1.59 4.26
CA LYS A 179 -21.84 1.12 2.95
C LYS A 179 -20.31 1.13 2.93
N PRO A 180 -19.68 0.24 2.14
CA PRO A 180 -18.24 0.29 1.97
C PRO A 180 -17.83 1.62 1.34
N ALA A 181 -16.86 2.30 1.97
CA ALA A 181 -16.18 3.44 1.37
C ALA A 181 -15.34 2.97 0.17
N GLN A 182 -14.96 3.92 -0.70
CA GLN A 182 -14.21 3.59 -1.91
C GLN A 182 -12.74 3.34 -1.59
N LEU A 183 -12.22 2.16 -1.93
CA LEU A 183 -10.80 1.82 -1.78
C LEU A 183 -10.05 2.10 -3.08
N LEU A 184 -9.25 3.17 -3.06
CA LEU A 184 -8.41 3.62 -4.17
C LEU A 184 -6.97 3.14 -3.98
N ARG A 185 -6.28 2.94 -5.11
CA ARG A 185 -4.86 2.61 -5.15
C ARG A 185 -4.18 3.51 -6.17
N ALA A 186 -3.23 4.30 -5.69
CA ALA A 186 -2.39 5.19 -6.47
C ALA A 186 -1.08 4.47 -6.84
N TYR A 187 -0.72 4.49 -8.13
CA TYR A 187 0.55 3.94 -8.61
C TYR A 187 1.56 5.07 -8.75
N ILE A 188 2.70 4.95 -8.08
CA ILE A 188 3.70 6.00 -7.93
C ILE A 188 4.99 5.61 -8.67
N VAL A 189 5.51 6.53 -9.48
CA VAL A 189 6.86 6.47 -10.07
C VAL A 189 7.52 7.85 -9.94
N ASP A 190 8.59 7.93 -9.14
CA ASP A 190 9.42 9.11 -8.90
C ASP A 190 8.63 10.39 -8.58
N GLY A 191 7.70 10.28 -7.63
CA GLY A 191 6.83 11.40 -7.23
C GLY A 191 5.73 11.75 -8.25
N GLN A 192 5.55 10.93 -9.28
CA GLN A 192 4.46 11.06 -10.24
C GLN A 192 3.39 9.99 -10.01
N LEU A 193 2.13 10.37 -10.18
CA LEU A 193 1.02 9.43 -10.25
C LEU A 193 0.92 8.87 -11.66
N ALA A 194 1.26 7.60 -11.81
CA ALA A 194 1.16 6.90 -13.09
C ALA A 194 -0.31 6.68 -13.47
N PHE A 195 -1.10 6.09 -12.56
CA PHE A 195 -2.53 5.88 -12.71
C PHE A 195 -3.20 5.47 -11.40
N TRP A 196 -4.51 5.23 -11.47
CA TRP A 196 -5.34 4.85 -10.34
C TRP A 196 -6.14 3.59 -10.63
N THR A 197 -6.34 2.79 -9.58
CA THR A 197 -7.32 1.71 -9.60
C THR A 197 -8.22 1.81 -8.38
N GLU A 198 -9.43 1.28 -8.50
CA GLU A 198 -10.30 1.01 -7.37
C GLU A 198 -10.35 -0.50 -7.12
N ARG A 199 -10.20 -0.87 -5.85
CA ARG A 199 -10.46 -2.21 -5.39
C ARG A 199 -11.89 -2.30 -4.88
N TYR A 200 -12.63 -3.30 -5.35
CA TYR A 200 -14.04 -3.46 -4.99
C TYR A 200 -14.44 -4.93 -4.91
N ARG A 201 -15.59 -5.19 -4.27
CA ARG A 201 -16.31 -6.45 -4.39
C ARG A 201 -17.67 -6.18 -5.03
N PRO A 202 -18.14 -7.01 -5.98
CA PRO A 202 -19.44 -6.84 -6.59
C PRO A 202 -20.61 -7.01 -5.60
N HIS A 203 -20.40 -7.86 -4.58
CA HIS A 203 -21.42 -8.21 -3.61
C HIS A 203 -20.83 -8.22 -2.21
N HIS A 204 -21.56 -7.61 -1.27
CA HIS A 204 -21.27 -7.62 0.16
C HIS A 204 -22.41 -8.32 0.88
N ARG A 205 -22.12 -9.42 1.57
CA ARG A 205 -23.07 -10.20 2.37
C ARG A 205 -22.99 -9.84 3.85
N SER A 206 -21.83 -9.37 4.29
CA SER A 206 -21.58 -8.93 5.66
C SER A 206 -20.52 -7.84 5.70
N ALA A 207 -20.35 -7.20 6.86
CA ALA A 207 -19.41 -6.11 7.01
C ALA A 207 -17.94 -6.57 6.86
N SER A 208 -17.61 -7.84 7.14
CA SER A 208 -16.25 -8.35 6.86
C SER A 208 -15.90 -8.38 5.37
N ASP A 209 -16.89 -8.38 4.46
CA ASP A 209 -16.64 -8.24 3.02
C ASP A 209 -16.09 -6.83 2.67
N TRP A 210 -16.12 -5.87 3.59
CA TRP A 210 -15.53 -4.53 3.40
C TRP A 210 -14.02 -4.51 3.61
N VAL A 211 -13.42 -5.62 4.09
CA VAL A 211 -11.98 -5.86 3.96
C VAL A 211 -11.70 -6.26 2.50
N VAL A 212 -11.47 -5.24 1.67
CA VAL A 212 -11.29 -5.39 0.22
C VAL A 212 -9.80 -5.57 -0.11
N ALA A 213 -9.37 -6.81 -0.25
CA ALA A 213 -8.00 -7.17 -0.65
C ALA A 213 -8.00 -8.19 -1.80
N THR A 214 -7.04 -8.09 -2.72
CA THR A 214 -6.91 -8.99 -3.88
C THR A 214 -6.77 -10.45 -3.45
N GLY A 215 -5.97 -10.73 -2.42
CA GLY A 215 -5.82 -12.09 -1.85
C GLY A 215 -7.10 -12.66 -1.22
N LEU A 216 -8.13 -11.84 -1.03
CA LEU A 216 -9.45 -12.25 -0.56
C LEU A 216 -10.50 -12.23 -1.68
N GLY A 217 -10.10 -12.09 -2.95
CA GLY A 217 -10.98 -12.10 -4.11
C GLY A 217 -11.59 -10.74 -4.47
N ALA A 218 -10.99 -9.63 -4.02
CA ALA A 218 -11.36 -8.30 -4.53
C ALA A 218 -10.98 -8.17 -6.01
N LYS A 219 -11.82 -7.47 -6.78
CA LYS A 219 -11.54 -7.09 -8.17
C LYS A 219 -10.93 -5.70 -8.21
N CYS A 220 -10.18 -5.42 -9.27
CA CYS A 220 -9.67 -4.10 -9.57
C CYS A 220 -10.41 -3.54 -10.78
N ARG A 221 -10.69 -2.24 -10.78
CA ARG A 221 -11.09 -1.50 -11.99
C ARG A 221 -10.27 -0.24 -12.13
N PHE A 222 -10.10 0.21 -13.35
CA PHE A 222 -9.41 1.45 -13.64
C PHE A 222 -10.21 2.66 -13.13
N VAL A 223 -9.49 3.71 -12.69
CA VAL A 223 -10.10 4.99 -12.30
C VAL A 223 -9.43 6.11 -13.10
N PHE A 224 -10.22 6.77 -13.96
CA PHE A 224 -9.71 7.81 -14.87
C PHE A 224 -9.22 9.07 -14.17
N SER A 225 -9.89 9.45 -13.10
CA SER A 225 -9.53 10.64 -12.35
C SER A 225 -10.02 10.52 -10.91
N VAL A 226 -9.29 11.20 -10.03
CA VAL A 226 -9.68 11.42 -8.63
C VAL A 226 -9.66 12.92 -8.37
N GLY A 227 -10.27 13.36 -7.27
CA GLY A 227 -10.21 14.76 -6.85
C GLY A 227 -8.79 15.16 -6.47
N GLU A 228 -8.47 16.44 -6.63
CA GLU A 228 -7.14 17.01 -6.35
C GLU A 228 -6.63 16.68 -4.94
N GLU A 229 -7.51 16.73 -3.94
CA GLU A 229 -7.17 16.43 -2.55
C GLU A 229 -6.73 14.97 -2.33
N VAL A 230 -7.35 14.03 -3.05
CA VAL A 230 -6.96 12.61 -2.99
C VAL A 230 -5.59 12.39 -3.63
N GLN A 231 -5.33 13.10 -4.72
CA GLN A 231 -4.03 13.08 -5.40
C GLN A 231 -2.93 13.68 -4.53
N LYS A 232 -3.16 14.83 -3.90
CA LYS A 232 -2.23 15.45 -2.94
C LYS A 232 -1.94 14.50 -1.78
N LEU A 233 -2.97 13.88 -1.21
CA LEU A 233 -2.81 12.93 -0.12
C LEU A 233 -1.96 11.72 -0.52
N ALA A 234 -2.18 11.13 -1.69
CA ALA A 234 -1.39 9.99 -2.17
C ALA A 234 0.08 10.35 -2.40
N LEU A 235 0.33 11.49 -3.07
CA LEU A 235 1.70 11.97 -3.30
C LEU A 235 2.41 12.30 -2.00
N ARG A 236 1.72 12.96 -1.06
CA ARG A 236 2.27 13.27 0.25
C ARG A 236 2.57 12.02 1.06
N ALA A 237 1.68 11.04 1.05
CA ALA A 237 1.89 9.76 1.71
C ALA A 237 3.11 9.02 1.15
N ALA A 238 3.30 9.03 -0.18
CA ALA A 238 4.48 8.47 -0.83
C ALA A 238 5.77 9.22 -0.47
N GLU A 239 5.75 10.56 -0.53
CA GLU A 239 6.88 11.43 -0.20
C GLU A 239 7.40 11.17 1.22
N VAL A 240 6.50 11.09 2.20
CA VAL A 240 6.86 10.93 3.63
C VAL A 240 7.65 9.65 3.91
N VAL A 241 7.51 8.62 3.08
CA VAL A 241 8.24 7.35 3.23
C VAL A 241 9.29 7.12 2.15
N ASP A 242 9.61 8.16 1.37
CA ASP A 242 10.54 8.09 0.24
C ASP A 242 10.17 6.97 -0.76
N LEU A 243 8.86 6.79 -1.00
CA LEU A 243 8.36 5.82 -1.97
C LEU A 243 8.55 6.36 -3.38
N ARG A 244 9.57 5.87 -4.07
CA ARG A 244 9.83 6.24 -5.47
C ARG A 244 9.08 5.37 -6.45
N VAL A 245 9.07 4.06 -6.28
CA VAL A 245 8.28 3.15 -7.11
C VAL A 245 7.41 2.28 -6.22
N GLY A 246 6.10 2.33 -6.43
CA GLY A 246 5.19 1.46 -5.71
C GLY A 246 3.78 1.99 -5.71
N VAL A 247 3.10 1.79 -4.60
CA VAL A 247 1.65 1.94 -4.55
C VAL A 247 1.22 2.46 -3.19
N VAL A 248 0.25 3.38 -3.17
CA VAL A 248 -0.40 3.88 -1.94
C VAL A 248 -1.88 3.52 -2.00
N ASP A 249 -2.37 2.80 -0.99
CA ASP A 249 -3.79 2.53 -0.80
C ASP A 249 -4.42 3.67 0.00
N LEU A 250 -5.55 4.18 -0.48
CA LEU A 250 -6.34 5.22 0.15
C LEU A 250 -7.79 4.77 0.28
N ILE A 251 -8.47 5.20 1.33
CA ILE A 251 -9.91 5.01 1.48
C ILE A 251 -10.61 6.37 1.42
N ARG A 252 -11.69 6.45 0.67
CA ARG A 252 -12.47 7.68 0.48
C ARG A 252 -13.93 7.44 0.86
N SER A 253 -14.37 8.18 1.87
CA SER A 253 -15.77 8.36 2.24
C SER A 253 -16.31 9.67 1.65
N SER A 254 -17.57 9.64 1.25
CA SER A 254 -18.35 10.80 0.82
C SER A 254 -18.62 11.81 1.95
N THR A 255 -18.58 11.37 3.22
CA THR A 255 -18.89 12.22 4.38
C THR A 255 -17.66 12.65 5.16
N GLU A 256 -16.59 11.86 5.15
CA GLU A 256 -15.40 12.10 5.98
C GLU A 256 -14.15 12.49 5.18
N GLY A 257 -14.19 12.38 3.85
CA GLY A 257 -13.05 12.66 2.99
C GLY A 257 -12.17 11.43 2.75
N ALA A 258 -10.87 11.66 2.54
CA ALA A 258 -9.93 10.61 2.16
C ALA A 258 -8.82 10.43 3.21
N TYR A 259 -8.40 9.18 3.38
CA TYR A 259 -7.34 8.78 4.30
C TYR A 259 -6.36 7.84 3.63
N ALA A 260 -5.07 7.95 3.97
CA ALA A 260 -4.08 6.96 3.58
C ALA A 260 -4.21 5.71 4.45
N LEU A 261 -4.03 4.52 3.86
CA LEU A 261 -4.20 3.24 4.56
C LEU A 261 -2.91 2.42 4.64
N ALA A 262 -2.15 2.38 3.55
CA ALA A 262 -0.91 1.60 3.45
C ALA A 262 -0.11 2.00 2.21
N ALA A 263 1.19 1.75 2.25
CA ALA A 263 2.10 1.86 1.11
C ALA A 263 2.74 0.49 0.85
N TYR A 264 3.01 0.16 -0.42
CA TYR A 264 3.54 -1.15 -0.79
C TYR A 264 4.63 -1.07 -1.86
N THR A 265 5.66 -1.91 -1.67
CA THR A 265 6.78 -2.13 -2.59
C THR A 265 6.90 -3.61 -3.02
N ASP A 266 5.90 -4.43 -2.71
CA ASP A 266 5.91 -5.90 -2.78
C ASP A 266 5.74 -6.52 -4.19
N GLY A 267 5.84 -5.72 -5.25
CA GLY A 267 5.74 -6.17 -6.64
C GLY A 267 4.33 -6.56 -7.12
N HIS A 268 3.33 -6.69 -6.25
CA HIS A 268 1.94 -6.99 -6.67
C HIS A 268 1.37 -5.94 -7.62
N HIS A 269 1.85 -4.71 -7.52
CA HIS A 269 1.49 -3.63 -8.44
C HIS A 269 1.88 -3.94 -9.90
N MET A 270 2.94 -4.72 -10.14
CA MET A 270 3.35 -5.12 -11.49
C MET A 270 2.40 -6.19 -12.08
N ILE A 271 1.86 -7.08 -11.25
CA ILE A 271 0.88 -8.07 -11.69
C ILE A 271 -0.40 -7.37 -12.15
N ILE A 272 -0.89 -6.43 -11.35
CA ILE A 272 -2.12 -5.69 -11.66
C ILE A 272 -1.94 -4.85 -12.94
N ASP A 273 -0.82 -4.15 -13.12
CA ASP A 273 -0.52 -3.43 -14.37
C ASP A 273 -0.57 -4.35 -15.60
N ARG A 274 0.02 -5.53 -15.52
CA ARG A 274 0.02 -6.51 -16.61
C ARG A 274 -1.37 -7.07 -16.92
N GLU A 275 -2.20 -7.31 -15.90
CA GLU A 275 -3.60 -7.71 -16.10
C GLU A 275 -4.38 -6.62 -16.86
N PHE A 276 -4.18 -5.34 -16.52
CA PHE A 276 -4.81 -4.24 -17.25
C PHE A 276 -4.30 -4.12 -18.68
N LYS A 277 -3.01 -4.38 -18.94
CA LYS A 277 -2.46 -4.36 -20.31
C LYS A 277 -3.02 -5.45 -21.22
N GLN A 278 -3.61 -6.52 -20.67
CA GLN A 278 -4.31 -7.53 -21.45
C GLN A 278 -5.68 -7.06 -21.96
N LEU A 279 -6.20 -5.96 -21.40
CA LEU A 279 -7.46 -5.34 -21.84
C LEU A 279 -7.16 -4.30 -22.93
N PRO A 280 -7.69 -4.46 -24.16
CA PRO A 280 -7.38 -3.56 -25.29
C PRO A 280 -7.60 -2.08 -25.00
N GLU A 281 -8.61 -1.74 -24.21
CA GLU A 281 -8.96 -0.36 -23.85
C GLU A 281 -7.96 0.32 -22.90
N PHE A 282 -7.09 -0.45 -22.22
CA PHE A 282 -6.11 0.07 -21.25
C PHE A 282 -4.66 -0.13 -21.67
N ARG A 283 -4.41 -1.00 -22.67
CA ARG A 283 -3.06 -1.40 -23.12
C ARG A 283 -2.10 -0.23 -23.36
N ASP A 284 -2.57 0.82 -24.02
CA ASP A 284 -1.73 1.94 -24.47
C ASP A 284 -1.89 3.21 -23.61
N MET A 285 -2.86 3.23 -22.69
CA MET A 285 -3.14 4.44 -21.91
C MET A 285 -2.18 4.61 -20.73
N PHE A 286 -1.71 3.50 -20.15
CA PHE A 286 -0.82 3.52 -19.00
C PHE A 286 0.21 2.39 -19.10
N ASP A 287 1.46 2.73 -18.85
CA ASP A 287 2.55 1.78 -18.93
C ASP A 287 3.47 1.96 -17.71
N PHE A 288 3.09 1.32 -16.60
CA PHE A 288 3.86 1.39 -15.36
C PHE A 288 5.29 0.89 -15.56
N ASP A 289 5.43 -0.25 -16.24
CA ASP A 289 6.72 -0.85 -16.56
C ASP A 289 7.60 0.10 -17.40
N ARG A 290 7.02 0.82 -18.38
CA ARG A 290 7.76 1.84 -19.14
C ARG A 290 8.18 3.01 -18.26
N MET A 291 7.30 3.53 -17.39
CA MET A 291 7.68 4.62 -16.48
C MET A 291 8.81 4.22 -15.54
N ILE A 292 8.80 2.98 -15.02
CA ILE A 292 9.92 2.44 -14.24
C ILE A 292 11.16 2.29 -15.12
N ALA A 293 11.02 1.84 -16.38
CA ALA A 293 12.14 1.72 -17.30
C ALA A 293 12.81 3.07 -17.59
N GLU A 294 12.01 4.08 -17.90
CA GLU A 294 12.44 5.46 -18.09
C GLU A 294 13.16 5.97 -16.84
N LEU A 295 12.58 5.74 -15.65
CA LEU A 295 13.24 6.06 -14.39
C LEU A 295 14.58 5.33 -14.23
N LEU A 296 14.70 4.07 -14.63
CA LEU A 296 15.94 3.30 -14.46
C LEU A 296 17.06 3.73 -15.41
N VAL A 297 16.73 4.25 -16.60
CA VAL A 297 17.71 4.67 -17.61
C VAL A 297 17.98 6.17 -17.62
N ALA A 298 17.14 6.97 -16.95
CA ALA A 298 17.34 8.42 -16.85
C ALA A 298 18.68 8.76 -16.18
N GLU A 299 19.34 9.81 -16.69
CA GLU A 299 20.54 10.33 -16.04
C GLU A 299 20.21 10.73 -14.58
N PRO A 300 21.12 10.49 -13.62
CA PRO A 300 20.88 10.92 -12.25
C PRO A 300 20.71 12.43 -12.21
N ALA A 301 19.52 12.90 -11.85
CA ALA A 301 19.33 14.32 -11.58
C ALA A 301 20.34 14.78 -10.51
N PRO A 302 20.95 15.97 -10.66
CA PRO A 302 21.83 16.55 -9.64
C PRO A 302 21.15 16.52 -8.27
N VAL A 303 21.90 16.23 -7.21
CA VAL A 303 21.37 16.05 -5.84
C VAL A 303 20.50 17.24 -5.40
N GLU A 304 20.85 18.45 -5.81
CA GLU A 304 20.14 19.71 -5.50
C GLU A 304 18.76 19.84 -6.19
N ALA A 305 18.56 19.18 -7.34
CA ALA A 305 17.28 19.18 -8.05
C ALA A 305 16.25 18.27 -7.37
N ARG A 306 16.69 17.20 -6.70
CA ARG A 306 15.79 16.20 -6.09
C ARG A 306 15.00 16.78 -4.90
N ALA A 307 15.62 17.66 -4.11
CA ALA A 307 14.94 18.34 -2.99
C ALA A 307 13.93 19.42 -3.45
N THR A 308 14.10 19.97 -4.66
CA THR A 308 13.29 21.09 -5.16
C THR A 308 12.18 20.68 -6.14
N THR A 309 12.25 19.47 -6.71
CA THR A 309 11.25 19.00 -7.69
C THR A 309 9.85 18.82 -7.06
N PHE A 310 9.77 18.50 -5.77
CA PHE A 310 8.50 18.44 -5.03
C PHE A 310 7.87 19.82 -4.76
N VAL A 311 8.67 20.90 -4.74
CA VAL A 311 8.19 22.26 -4.43
C VAL A 311 7.88 23.07 -5.70
N LYS A 312 8.63 22.87 -6.80
CA LYS A 312 8.58 23.76 -7.98
C LYS A 312 7.59 23.39 -9.09
N LYS A 313 6.95 22.21 -9.08
CA LYS A 313 5.92 21.90 -10.09
C LYS A 313 4.60 22.69 -9.90
N ARG A 314 4.57 23.65 -8.96
CA ARG A 314 3.44 24.56 -8.69
C ARG A 314 3.39 25.82 -9.56
N GLU A 315 4.47 26.20 -10.23
CA GLU A 315 4.54 27.55 -10.85
C GLU A 315 4.31 27.61 -12.37
N ASN A 316 4.18 26.47 -13.08
CA ASN A 316 4.09 26.47 -14.55
C ASN A 316 2.72 26.09 -15.16
N ASP A 317 1.69 25.79 -14.36
CA ASP A 317 0.33 25.64 -14.88
C ASP A 317 -0.35 27.02 -14.99
N GLY A 318 0.01 27.77 -16.03
CA GLY A 318 -0.72 28.97 -16.43
C GLY A 318 -2.21 28.67 -16.71
N PRO A 319 -3.08 29.69 -16.72
CA PRO A 319 -4.53 29.50 -16.82
C PRO A 319 -4.90 28.72 -18.10
N ARG A 320 -5.32 27.46 -17.93
CA ARG A 320 -5.88 26.65 -19.01
C ARG A 320 -7.17 27.31 -19.49
N ARG A 321 -7.11 27.93 -20.67
CA ARG A 321 -8.29 28.46 -21.38
C ARG A 321 -9.32 27.34 -21.52
N GLY A 322 -10.47 27.51 -20.87
CA GLY A 322 -11.55 26.54 -20.84
C GLY A 322 -12.06 26.23 -22.25
N ARG A 323 -12.07 24.94 -22.62
CA ARG A 323 -12.91 24.45 -23.71
C ARG A 323 -14.34 24.33 -23.16
N PRO A 324 -15.34 24.93 -23.83
CA PRO A 324 -16.73 24.79 -23.40
C PRO A 324 -17.20 23.33 -23.58
N PRO A 325 -18.11 22.85 -22.71
CA PRO A 325 -18.59 21.48 -22.75
C PRO A 325 -19.44 21.24 -24.01
N GLN A 326 -19.12 20.17 -24.74
CA GLN A 326 -19.98 19.65 -25.80
C GLN A 326 -21.24 19.05 -25.16
N ARG A 327 -22.39 19.67 -25.40
CA ARG A 327 -23.71 19.10 -25.11
C ARG A 327 -23.93 17.90 -26.03
N ARG A 328 -24.03 16.68 -25.47
CA ARG A 328 -24.64 15.55 -26.16
C ARG A 328 -26.13 15.59 -25.91
N ALA A 329 -26.90 15.79 -26.98
CA ALA A 329 -28.33 15.53 -27.01
C ALA A 329 -28.54 14.00 -26.92
N TYR A 330 -29.39 13.57 -26.01
CA TYR A 330 -30.05 12.28 -26.08
C TYR A 330 -31.51 12.57 -26.44
N ASP A 331 -31.86 12.30 -27.68
CA ASP A 331 -33.25 12.21 -28.12
C ASP A 331 -33.86 10.89 -27.62
N ARG A 332 -35.15 10.96 -27.29
CA ARG A 332 -36.00 9.86 -26.80
C ARG A 332 -36.50 9.00 -27.94
#